data_AF-A0AB32WH64-F1
#
_entry.id   AF-A0AB32WH64-F1
#
_cell.length_a   1.000
_cell.length_b   1.000
_cell.length_c   1.000
_cell.angle_alpha   90.00
_cell.angle_beta   90.00
_cell.angle_gamma   90.00
#
_symmetry.space_group_name_H-M   'P 1'
#
loop_
_entity.id
_entity.type
_entity.pdbx_description
1 polymer ?
#
loop_
_entity_poly.entity_id
_entity_poly.type
_entity_poly.pdbx_seq_one_letter_code
_entity_poly.pdbx_strand_id
1 'polypeptide(L)'
;MFFDGASNDLGHGIGVVLVSPEGGHYPIIAKLNFYCTNNVAEYEACVMGLQAEIERKIHILKVFGDFALVIYQLRGEWETRDSKLVRCHKFISKLIENFDKICFTHLPREENQMADVLVTLAAMFKVGTDVKIQPIMINLRECPAHYFSVEEEVDEKPWYHDIMHYLKFQQYLKQSSENDKKTIRKLAMNFFLDGDILYKRSRDQVLLRCVDSAEAWRIVEEVHEGICGAHASGHMLARQVMRAGYY
;
A
#
# COMPACT_ATOMS: atom_id res chain seq x y z
N MET A 1 6.53 -7.06 -19.43
CA MET A 1 7.47 -7.60 -18.42
C MET A 1 8.56 -6.60 -18.13
N PHE A 2 8.83 -6.36 -16.85
CA PHE A 2 9.99 -5.65 -16.33
C PHE A 2 10.92 -6.66 -15.68
N PHE A 3 12.23 -6.52 -15.82
CA PHE A 3 13.20 -7.38 -15.16
C PHE A 3 14.38 -6.56 -14.65
N ASP A 4 15.02 -7.08 -13.62
CA ASP A 4 16.29 -6.62 -13.08
C ASP A 4 17.01 -7.82 -12.44
N GLY A 5 18.34 -7.78 -12.42
CA GLY A 5 19.18 -8.78 -11.77
C GLY A 5 20.41 -8.14 -11.14
N ALA A 6 20.68 -8.49 -9.88
CA ALA A 6 21.86 -7.98 -9.18
C ALA A 6 22.68 -9.08 -8.53
N SER A 7 23.97 -8.77 -8.41
CA SER A 7 25.00 -9.54 -7.76
C SER A 7 25.87 -8.59 -6.94
N ASN A 8 25.84 -8.76 -5.61
CA ASN A 8 26.61 -7.97 -4.68
C ASN A 8 27.12 -8.84 -3.51
N ASP A 9 27.79 -8.23 -2.55
CA ASP A 9 28.34 -8.93 -1.38
C ASP A 9 27.28 -9.62 -0.51
N LEU A 10 26.02 -9.18 -0.59
CA LEU A 10 24.91 -9.77 0.16
C LEU A 10 24.36 -11.03 -0.53
N GLY A 11 24.49 -11.11 -1.86
CA GLY A 11 24.13 -12.26 -2.65
C GLY A 11 23.70 -11.90 -4.07
N HIS A 12 22.98 -12.82 -4.68
CA HIS A 12 22.57 -12.75 -6.07
C HIS A 12 21.06 -12.94 -6.17
N GLY A 13 20.40 -12.07 -6.93
CA GLY A 13 18.94 -11.99 -6.95
C GLY A 13 18.40 -11.60 -8.31
N ILE A 14 17.18 -12.04 -8.56
CA ILE A 14 16.36 -11.74 -9.73
C ILE A 14 15.04 -11.13 -9.25
N GLY A 15 14.61 -10.09 -9.94
CA GLY A 15 13.31 -9.46 -9.78
C GLY A 15 12.67 -9.30 -11.15
N VAL A 16 11.46 -9.82 -11.31
CA VAL A 16 10.68 -9.74 -12.54
C VAL A 16 9.26 -9.32 -12.19
N VAL A 17 8.67 -8.46 -13.01
CA VAL A 17 7.27 -8.06 -12.87
C VAL A 17 6.58 -8.24 -14.21
N LEU A 18 5.63 -9.18 -14.25
CA LEU A 18 4.73 -9.31 -15.39
C LEU A 18 3.56 -8.36 -15.17
N VAL A 19 3.20 -7.59 -16.19
CA VAL A 19 2.10 -6.61 -16.12
C VAL A 19 1.11 -6.95 -17.21
N SER A 20 -0.12 -7.27 -16.83
CA SER A 20 -1.19 -7.55 -17.79
C SER A 20 -1.70 -6.26 -18.45
N PRO A 21 -2.38 -6.35 -19.60
CA PRO A 21 -3.02 -5.20 -20.24
C PRO A 21 -4.04 -4.48 -19.34
N GLU A 22 -4.65 -5.19 -18.39
CA GLU A 22 -5.61 -4.68 -17.42
C GLU A 22 -4.95 -4.00 -16.20
N GLY A 23 -3.60 -3.96 -16.16
CA GLY A 23 -2.84 -3.38 -15.06
C GLY A 23 -2.59 -4.33 -13.88
N GLY A 24 -2.83 -5.64 -14.05
CA GLY A 24 -2.48 -6.63 -13.02
C GLY A 24 -0.96 -6.80 -12.93
N HIS A 25 -0.39 -6.69 -11.72
CA HIS A 25 1.04 -6.89 -11.46
C HIS A 25 1.29 -8.27 -10.85
N TYR A 26 2.18 -9.04 -11.48
CA TYR A 26 2.54 -10.39 -11.07
C TYR A 26 4.05 -10.45 -10.81
N PRO A 27 4.49 -10.19 -9.57
CA PRO A 27 5.91 -10.21 -9.22
C PRO A 27 6.45 -11.65 -9.16
N ILE A 28 7.67 -11.82 -9.66
CA ILE A 28 8.45 -13.05 -9.60
C ILE A 28 9.81 -12.67 -9.00
N ILE A 29 10.26 -13.48 -8.05
CA ILE A 29 11.48 -13.22 -7.29
C ILE A 29 12.25 -14.53 -7.16
N ALA A 30 13.57 -14.49 -7.38
CA ALA A 30 14.41 -15.66 -7.19
C ALA A 30 15.78 -15.29 -6.65
N LYS A 31 16.26 -16.08 -5.69
CA LYS A 31 17.65 -16.03 -5.23
C LYS A 31 18.49 -16.96 -6.10
N LEU A 32 19.61 -16.46 -6.61
CA LEU A 32 20.56 -17.27 -7.36
C LEU A 32 21.56 -17.89 -6.39
N ASN A 33 21.52 -19.22 -6.24
CA ASN A 33 22.42 -19.98 -5.36
C ASN A 33 23.73 -20.40 -6.06
N PHE A 34 24.21 -19.57 -6.98
CA PHE A 34 25.49 -19.75 -7.66
C PHE A 34 26.16 -18.40 -7.87
N TYR A 35 27.49 -18.41 -7.96
CA TYR A 35 28.25 -17.19 -8.20
C TYR A 35 28.00 -16.66 -9.61
N CYS A 36 27.61 -15.39 -9.71
CA CYS A 36 27.42 -14.69 -10.97
C CYS A 36 27.87 -13.22 -10.87
N THR A 37 28.16 -12.59 -12.00
CA THR A 37 28.38 -11.14 -12.07
C THR A 37 27.03 -10.41 -12.26
N ASN A 38 26.99 -9.09 -12.08
CA ASN A 38 25.77 -8.30 -12.36
C ASN A 38 25.23 -8.59 -13.77
N ASN A 39 26.10 -8.52 -14.79
CA ASN A 39 25.68 -8.78 -16.16
C ASN A 39 25.05 -10.17 -16.32
N VAL A 40 25.58 -11.20 -15.64
CA VAL A 40 24.98 -12.54 -15.70
C VAL A 40 23.63 -12.55 -14.97
N ALA A 41 23.51 -11.92 -13.80
CA ALA A 41 22.25 -11.84 -13.06
C ALA A 41 21.14 -11.17 -13.88
N GLU A 42 21.45 -10.12 -14.63
CA GLU A 42 20.51 -9.44 -15.55
C GLU A 42 20.01 -10.36 -16.66
N TYR A 43 20.92 -11.14 -17.27
CA TYR A 43 20.56 -12.14 -18.27
C TYR A 43 19.68 -13.25 -17.67
N GLU A 44 20.01 -13.73 -16.47
CA GLU A 44 19.21 -14.73 -15.76
C GLU A 44 17.81 -14.20 -15.41
N ALA A 45 17.70 -12.93 -15.03
CA ALA A 45 16.42 -12.27 -14.78
C ALA A 45 15.55 -12.21 -16.04
N CYS A 46 16.14 -11.83 -17.17
CA CYS A 46 15.46 -11.84 -18.47
C CYS A 46 15.00 -13.26 -18.85
N VAL A 47 15.86 -14.27 -18.69
CA VAL A 47 15.53 -15.67 -18.95
C VAL A 47 14.33 -16.14 -18.13
N MET A 48 14.38 -15.90 -16.82
CA MET A 48 13.31 -16.31 -15.89
C MET A 48 11.97 -15.68 -16.28
N GLY A 49 11.99 -14.39 -16.60
CA GLY A 49 10.78 -13.69 -17.02
C GLY A 49 10.22 -14.22 -18.35
N LEU A 50 11.06 -14.46 -19.35
CA LEU A 50 10.64 -15.04 -20.62
C LEU A 50 10.04 -16.44 -20.45
N GLN A 51 10.65 -17.28 -19.61
CA GLN A 51 10.10 -18.61 -19.29
C GLN A 51 8.72 -18.51 -18.64
N ALA A 52 8.54 -17.59 -17.70
CA ALA A 52 7.25 -17.40 -17.04
C ALA A 52 6.15 -16.92 -18.01
N GLU A 53 6.50 -16.07 -18.99
CA GLU A 53 5.55 -15.62 -20.03
C GLU A 53 5.20 -16.76 -21.00
N ILE A 54 6.16 -17.62 -21.36
CA ILE A 54 5.94 -18.82 -22.18
C ILE A 54 5.02 -19.82 -21.47
N GLU A 55 5.24 -20.07 -20.17
CA GLU A 55 4.39 -20.95 -19.35
C GLU A 55 2.94 -20.44 -19.29
N ARG A 56 2.76 -19.11 -19.34
CA ARG A 56 1.45 -18.44 -19.40
C ARG A 56 0.85 -18.38 -20.80
N LYS A 57 1.53 -18.91 -21.81
CA LYS A 57 1.10 -18.90 -23.23
C LYS A 57 0.88 -17.49 -23.77
N ILE A 58 1.74 -16.55 -23.35
CA ILE A 58 1.76 -15.19 -23.87
C ILE A 58 2.57 -15.18 -25.17
N HIS A 59 1.98 -14.63 -26.25
CA HIS A 59 2.62 -14.61 -27.57
C HIS A 59 3.08 -13.21 -28.01
N ILE A 60 2.59 -12.14 -27.37
CA ILE A 60 2.99 -10.75 -27.65
C ILE A 60 3.53 -10.13 -26.38
N LEU A 61 4.80 -9.69 -26.40
CA LEU A 61 5.50 -9.25 -25.20
C LEU A 61 6.29 -7.95 -25.42
N LYS A 62 6.19 -7.03 -24.47
CA LYS A 62 7.13 -5.92 -24.30
C LYS A 62 8.00 -6.19 -23.08
N VAL A 63 9.31 -6.18 -23.29
CA VAL A 63 10.32 -6.42 -22.26
C VAL A 63 11.02 -5.11 -21.95
N PHE A 64 11.10 -4.78 -20.66
CA PHE A 64 11.74 -3.59 -20.14
C PHE A 64 12.84 -3.98 -19.16
N GLY A 65 13.97 -3.30 -19.23
CA GLY A 65 15.08 -3.42 -18.28
C GLY A 65 15.92 -2.16 -18.29
N ASP A 66 16.61 -1.88 -17.19
CA ASP A 66 17.36 -0.64 -16.97
C ASP A 66 18.86 -0.76 -17.27
N PHE A 67 19.37 -1.98 -17.45
CA PHE A 67 20.74 -2.18 -17.89
C PHE A 67 20.88 -2.16 -19.42
N ALA A 68 21.20 -0.97 -19.93
CA ALA A 68 21.33 -0.66 -21.36
C ALA A 68 22.14 -1.72 -22.15
N LEU A 69 23.27 -2.17 -21.59
CA LEU A 69 24.13 -3.18 -22.22
C LEU A 69 23.36 -4.45 -22.61
N VAL A 70 22.55 -4.97 -21.68
CA VAL A 70 21.77 -6.20 -21.91
C VAL A 70 20.67 -5.95 -22.92
N ILE A 71 19.94 -4.84 -22.80
CA ILE A 71 18.88 -4.49 -23.76
C ILE A 71 19.43 -4.36 -25.18
N TYR A 72 20.52 -3.64 -25.39
CA TYR A 72 21.10 -3.45 -26.73
C TYR A 72 21.68 -4.75 -27.31
N GLN A 73 22.22 -5.64 -26.46
CA GLN A 73 22.65 -6.97 -26.90
C GLN A 73 21.47 -7.84 -27.31
N LEU A 74 20.38 -7.83 -26.54
CA LEU A 74 19.16 -8.59 -26.85
C LEU A 74 18.45 -8.11 -28.11
N ARG A 75 18.57 -6.81 -28.44
CA ARG A 75 18.11 -6.28 -29.74
C ARG A 75 19.02 -6.65 -30.91
N GLY A 76 20.20 -7.20 -30.65
CA GLY A 76 21.22 -7.48 -31.67
C GLY A 76 21.96 -6.23 -32.16
N GLU A 77 21.82 -5.10 -31.46
CA GLU A 77 22.53 -3.86 -31.81
C GLU A 77 24.00 -3.95 -31.35
N TRP A 78 24.25 -4.60 -30.22
CA TRP A 78 25.58 -4.76 -29.63
C TRP A 78 25.97 -6.23 -29.50
N GLU A 79 27.26 -6.53 -29.64
CA GLU A 79 27.80 -7.88 -29.47
C GLU A 79 28.59 -8.03 -28.15
N THR A 80 28.65 -9.26 -27.63
CA THR A 80 29.48 -9.61 -26.48
C THR A 80 30.50 -10.68 -26.85
N ARG A 81 31.72 -10.55 -26.31
CA ARG A 81 32.80 -11.54 -26.45
C ARG A 81 32.90 -12.48 -25.25
N ASP A 82 32.16 -12.19 -24.18
CA ASP A 82 32.16 -13.04 -22.99
C ASP A 82 31.46 -14.36 -23.29
N SER A 83 32.16 -15.47 -23.09
CA SER A 83 31.66 -16.80 -23.44
C SER A 83 30.40 -17.23 -22.68
N LYS A 84 30.19 -16.75 -21.45
CA LYS A 84 28.96 -17.01 -20.67
C LYS A 84 27.82 -16.19 -21.22
N LEU A 85 28.02 -14.90 -21.47
CA LEU A 85 26.98 -14.02 -22.01
C LEU A 85 26.56 -14.44 -23.42
N VAL A 86 27.51 -14.90 -24.26
CA VAL A 86 27.18 -15.47 -25.58
C VAL A 86 26.25 -16.69 -25.45
N ARG A 87 26.44 -17.53 -24.42
CA ARG A 87 25.54 -18.68 -24.18
C ARG A 87 24.16 -18.23 -23.70
N CYS A 88 24.10 -17.26 -22.78
CA CYS A 88 22.84 -16.69 -22.30
C CYS A 88 22.05 -16.05 -23.45
N HIS A 89 22.72 -15.25 -24.29
CA HIS A 89 22.11 -14.62 -25.47
C HIS A 89 21.57 -15.64 -26.46
N LYS A 90 22.32 -16.70 -26.77
CA LYS A 90 21.85 -17.83 -27.60
C LYS A 90 20.63 -18.52 -26.99
N PHE A 91 20.58 -18.66 -25.67
CA PHE A 91 19.44 -19.28 -25.00
C PHE A 91 18.19 -18.39 -25.08
N ILE A 92 18.32 -17.10 -24.79
CA ILE A 92 17.24 -16.13 -24.94
C ILE A 92 16.76 -16.05 -26.39
N SER A 93 17.65 -16.12 -27.37
CA SER A 93 17.28 -16.14 -28.80
C SER A 93 16.33 -17.30 -29.12
N LYS A 94 16.54 -18.48 -28.54
CA LYS A 94 15.61 -19.63 -28.67
C LYS A 94 14.29 -19.40 -27.94
N LEU A 95 14.28 -18.69 -26.81
CA LEU A 95 13.05 -18.35 -26.11
C LEU A 95 12.22 -17.35 -26.92
N ILE A 96 12.87 -16.36 -27.54
CA ILE A 96 12.25 -15.35 -28.42
C ILE A 96 11.43 -16.00 -29.56
N GLU A 97 11.88 -17.14 -30.10
CA GLU A 97 11.16 -17.88 -31.15
C GLU A 97 9.75 -18.34 -30.76
N ASN A 98 9.40 -18.35 -29.46
CA ASN A 98 8.07 -18.72 -28.96
C ASN A 98 7.05 -17.57 -28.97
N PHE A 99 7.49 -16.35 -29.32
CA PHE A 99 6.64 -15.15 -29.34
C PHE A 99 6.38 -14.70 -30.77
N ASP A 100 5.11 -14.43 -31.10
CA ASP A 100 4.72 -13.82 -32.38
C ASP A 100 5.33 -12.42 -32.54
N LYS A 101 5.43 -11.69 -31.42
CA LYS A 101 6.03 -10.37 -31.38
C LYS A 101 6.65 -10.08 -30.02
N ILE A 102 7.94 -9.76 -30.01
CA ILE A 102 8.64 -9.30 -28.81
C ILE A 102 9.42 -8.02 -29.08
N CYS A 103 9.43 -7.10 -28.12
CA CYS A 103 10.19 -5.86 -28.20
C CYS A 103 10.93 -5.60 -26.89
N PHE A 104 12.23 -5.33 -26.97
CA PHE A 104 13.06 -4.95 -25.83
C PHE A 104 13.17 -3.43 -25.75
N THR A 105 12.99 -2.85 -24.58
CA THR A 105 13.05 -1.40 -24.34
C THR A 105 13.89 -1.09 -23.12
N HIS A 106 14.83 -0.16 -23.27
CA HIS A 106 15.62 0.34 -22.16
C HIS A 106 14.81 1.38 -21.41
N LEU A 107 14.80 1.31 -20.07
CA LEU A 107 14.18 2.29 -19.20
C LEU A 107 15.21 2.89 -18.22
N PRO A 108 15.00 4.14 -17.76
CA PRO A 108 15.69 4.64 -16.58
C PRO A 108 15.39 3.75 -15.36
N ARG A 109 16.33 3.65 -14.42
CA ARG A 109 16.19 2.83 -13.21
C ARG A 109 15.02 3.29 -12.34
N GLU A 110 14.72 4.58 -12.36
CA GLU A 110 13.60 5.20 -11.65
C GLU A 110 12.23 4.68 -12.13
N GLU A 111 12.16 4.13 -13.34
CA GLU A 111 10.96 3.51 -13.92
C GLU A 111 10.93 1.98 -13.71
N ASN A 112 12.04 1.37 -13.26
CA ASN A 112 12.17 -0.07 -13.01
C ASN A 112 12.12 -0.45 -11.51
N GLN A 113 11.66 0.46 -10.65
CA GLN A 113 11.75 0.35 -9.18
C GLN A 113 11.19 -0.96 -8.61
N MET A 114 10.10 -1.47 -9.15
CA MET A 114 9.49 -2.69 -8.60
C MET A 114 10.38 -3.92 -8.83
N ALA A 115 11.03 -4.03 -10.00
CA ALA A 115 11.98 -5.11 -10.25
C ALA A 115 13.23 -4.97 -9.36
N ASP A 116 13.76 -3.75 -9.22
CA ASP A 116 14.91 -3.42 -8.37
C ASP A 116 14.68 -3.75 -6.88
N VAL A 117 13.49 -3.45 -6.36
CA VAL A 117 13.10 -3.83 -4.99
C VAL A 117 13.03 -5.35 -4.84
N LEU A 118 12.48 -6.07 -5.81
CA LEU A 118 12.41 -7.53 -5.78
C LEU A 118 13.80 -8.17 -5.82
N VAL A 119 14.70 -7.68 -6.67
CA VAL A 119 16.10 -8.12 -6.74
C VAL A 119 16.79 -7.91 -5.40
N THR A 120 16.65 -6.71 -4.83
CA THR A 120 17.26 -6.36 -3.54
C THR A 120 16.78 -7.29 -2.45
N LEU A 121 15.47 -7.56 -2.41
CA LEU A 121 14.89 -8.52 -1.47
C LEU A 121 15.49 -9.92 -1.67
N ALA A 122 15.59 -10.42 -2.91
CA ALA A 122 16.14 -11.74 -3.21
C ALA A 122 17.61 -11.89 -2.80
N ALA A 123 18.43 -10.88 -3.11
CA ALA A 123 19.85 -10.86 -2.78
C ALA A 123 20.05 -10.88 -1.26
N MET A 124 19.28 -10.07 -0.52
CA MET A 124 19.40 -9.93 0.93
C MET A 124 18.80 -11.10 1.72
N PHE A 125 17.78 -11.78 1.17
CA PHE A 125 17.05 -12.80 1.90
C PHE A 125 17.93 -14.04 2.17
N LYS A 126 18.15 -14.36 3.44
CA LYS A 126 18.92 -15.53 3.88
C LYS A 126 17.96 -16.63 4.32
N VAL A 127 18.03 -17.79 3.67
CA VAL A 127 17.15 -18.93 3.95
C VAL A 127 18.00 -20.19 4.06
N GLY A 128 17.66 -21.06 5.00
CA GLY A 128 18.22 -22.41 5.05
C GLY A 128 17.83 -23.22 3.80
N THR A 129 18.64 -24.20 3.42
CA THR A 129 18.52 -24.92 2.15
C THR A 129 17.23 -25.72 1.95
N ASP A 130 16.40 -25.91 2.99
CA ASP A 130 15.19 -26.75 2.94
C ASP A 130 13.91 -26.06 3.45
N VAL A 131 13.84 -24.73 3.41
CA VAL A 131 12.64 -24.01 3.87
C VAL A 131 11.72 -23.69 2.68
N LYS A 132 10.48 -24.20 2.73
CA LYS A 132 9.43 -23.79 1.80
C LYS A 132 8.99 -22.36 2.09
N ILE A 133 9.23 -21.45 1.15
CA ILE A 133 8.82 -20.05 1.23
C ILE A 133 7.44 -19.93 0.56
N GLN A 134 6.49 -19.28 1.24
CA GLN A 134 5.19 -18.96 0.66
C GLN A 134 5.31 -17.71 -0.24
N PRO A 135 4.42 -17.55 -1.24
CA PRO A 135 4.37 -16.32 -2.04
C PRO A 135 4.24 -15.08 -1.17
N ILE A 136 4.94 -14.01 -1.55
CA ILE A 136 4.88 -12.73 -0.83
C ILE A 136 3.59 -12.00 -1.24
N MET A 137 2.74 -11.73 -0.25
CA MET A 137 1.52 -10.94 -0.44
C MET A 137 1.79 -9.48 -0.09
N ILE A 138 1.55 -8.57 -1.02
CA ILE A 138 1.61 -7.13 -0.80
C ILE A 138 0.19 -6.65 -0.47
N ASN A 139 -0.03 -6.20 0.77
CA ASN A 139 -1.31 -5.64 1.21
C ASN A 139 -1.24 -4.12 1.24
N LEU A 140 -2.18 -3.45 0.58
CA LEU A 140 -2.36 -2.01 0.69
C LEU A 140 -3.06 -1.70 2.02
N ARG A 141 -2.45 -0.83 2.82
CA ARG A 141 -3.06 -0.30 4.05
C ARG A 141 -3.35 1.18 3.84
N GLU A 142 -4.63 1.51 3.76
CA GLU A 142 -5.09 2.88 3.47
C GLU A 142 -5.09 3.78 4.72
N CYS A 143 -5.23 3.18 5.91
CA CYS A 143 -5.22 3.92 7.17
C CYS A 143 -4.20 3.35 8.18
N PRO A 144 -3.63 4.21 9.04
CA PRO A 144 -2.76 3.78 10.13
C PRO A 144 -3.48 2.85 11.12
N ALA A 145 -2.71 1.98 11.80
CA ALA A 145 -3.25 1.01 12.74
C ALA A 145 -4.14 1.60 13.86
N HIS A 146 -3.90 2.83 14.29
CA HIS A 146 -4.67 3.47 15.36
C HIS A 146 -6.07 3.94 14.92
N TYR A 147 -6.35 4.08 13.63
CA TYR A 147 -7.71 4.39 13.16
C TYR A 147 -8.68 3.24 13.46
N PHE A 148 -8.20 2.00 13.38
CA PHE A 148 -8.98 0.81 13.74
C PHE A 148 -9.28 0.68 15.24
N SER A 149 -8.76 1.58 16.08
CA SER A 149 -9.10 1.65 17.51
C SER A 149 -10.24 2.62 17.81
N VAL A 150 -10.69 3.39 16.82
CA VAL A 150 -11.93 4.17 16.93
C VAL A 150 -13.07 3.18 16.74
N GLU A 151 -13.79 2.89 17.81
CA GLU A 151 -14.99 2.06 17.75
C GLU A 151 -16.00 2.75 16.81
N GLU A 152 -16.36 2.08 15.71
CA GLU A 152 -17.51 2.49 14.90
C GLU A 152 -18.77 2.44 15.78
N GLU A 153 -19.69 3.38 15.56
CA GLU A 153 -21.01 3.40 16.22
C GLU A 153 -21.79 2.14 15.78
N VAL A 154 -21.60 1.02 16.48
CA VAL A 154 -22.11 -0.32 16.13
C VAL A 154 -23.64 -0.36 16.00
N ASP A 155 -24.36 0.56 16.63
CA ASP A 155 -25.81 0.61 16.67
C ASP A 155 -26.45 1.77 15.87
N GLU A 156 -25.70 2.41 14.96
CA GLU A 156 -26.12 3.61 14.19
C GLU A 156 -26.59 4.78 15.06
N LYS A 157 -26.30 4.75 16.37
CA LYS A 157 -26.66 5.82 17.28
C LYS A 157 -25.45 6.70 17.55
N PRO A 158 -25.66 8.02 17.69
CA PRO A 158 -24.58 8.92 18.06
C PRO A 158 -23.91 8.47 19.35
N TRP A 159 -22.59 8.65 19.46
CA TRP A 159 -21.81 8.32 20.66
C TRP A 159 -22.35 8.94 21.97
N TYR A 160 -23.13 10.03 21.88
CA TYR A 160 -23.77 10.71 23.01
C TYR A 160 -25.22 10.27 23.28
N HIS A 161 -25.73 9.24 22.61
CA HIS A 161 -27.12 8.79 22.70
C HIS A 161 -27.57 8.52 24.14
N ASP A 162 -26.77 7.80 24.92
CA ASP A 162 -27.08 7.42 26.30
C ASP A 162 -27.14 8.63 27.24
N ILE A 163 -26.25 9.61 27.01
CA ILE A 163 -26.22 10.87 27.76
C ILE A 163 -27.46 11.70 27.43
N MET A 164 -27.81 11.80 26.15
CA MET A 164 -29.01 12.52 25.70
C MET A 164 -30.29 11.87 26.24
N HIS A 165 -30.41 10.55 26.18
CA HIS A 165 -31.56 9.80 26.72
C HIS A 165 -31.72 10.03 28.22
N TYR A 166 -30.60 9.97 28.97
CA TYR A 166 -30.62 10.25 30.40
C TYR A 166 -31.04 11.68 30.72
N LEU A 167 -30.54 12.68 30.00
CA LEU A 167 -30.93 14.07 30.21
C LEU A 167 -32.40 14.34 29.87
N LYS A 168 -32.92 13.75 28.79
CA LYS A 168 -34.34 13.89 28.37
C LYS A 168 -35.31 13.22 29.33
N PHE A 169 -35.07 11.95 29.66
CA PHE A 169 -36.06 11.10 30.32
C PHE A 169 -35.74 10.80 31.79
N GLN A 170 -34.57 11.20 32.28
CA GLN A 170 -34.04 10.80 33.59
C GLN A 170 -34.00 9.26 33.77
N GLN A 171 -33.82 8.54 32.66
CA GLN A 171 -33.83 7.08 32.58
C GLN A 171 -32.59 6.56 31.85
N TYR A 172 -32.14 5.38 32.24
CA TYR A 172 -31.05 4.65 31.59
C TYR A 172 -31.61 3.66 30.57
N LEU A 173 -30.83 3.29 29.57
CA LEU A 173 -31.21 2.21 28.67
C LEU A 173 -31.32 0.88 29.44
N LYS A 174 -32.22 0.01 28.97
CA LYS A 174 -32.56 -1.26 29.65
C LYS A 174 -31.37 -2.21 29.82
N GLN A 175 -30.32 -2.05 29.02
CA GLN A 175 -29.11 -2.89 29.03
C GLN A 175 -27.93 -2.28 29.79
N SER A 176 -28.05 -1.06 30.35
CA SER A 176 -26.92 -0.39 31.01
C SER A 176 -26.55 -1.05 32.35
N SER A 177 -25.27 -1.39 32.53
CA SER A 177 -24.74 -1.90 33.81
C SER A 177 -24.73 -0.81 34.89
N GLU A 178 -24.60 -1.20 36.16
CA GLU A 178 -24.46 -0.21 37.26
C GLU A 178 -23.21 0.68 37.10
N ASN A 179 -22.17 0.20 36.41
CA ASN A 179 -21.00 1.02 36.13
C ASN A 179 -21.30 2.07 35.05
N ASP A 180 -22.03 1.68 33.99
CA ASP A 180 -22.42 2.58 32.90
C ASP A 180 -23.32 3.69 33.42
N LYS A 181 -24.29 3.36 34.30
CA LYS A 181 -25.15 4.35 34.95
C LYS A 181 -24.34 5.38 35.74
N LYS A 182 -23.30 4.94 36.48
CA LYS A 182 -22.41 5.84 37.22
C LYS A 182 -21.61 6.74 36.26
N THR A 183 -21.09 6.18 35.17
CA THR A 183 -20.34 6.92 34.16
C THR A 183 -21.22 7.96 33.47
N ILE A 184 -22.43 7.59 33.03
CA ILE A 184 -23.39 8.50 32.40
C ILE A 184 -23.75 9.65 33.32
N ARG A 185 -24.02 9.40 34.61
CA ARG A 185 -24.28 10.48 35.60
C ARG A 185 -23.12 11.48 35.68
N LYS A 186 -21.88 10.98 35.73
CA LYS A 186 -20.69 11.82 35.80
C LYS A 186 -20.49 12.62 34.52
N LEU A 187 -20.69 11.99 33.37
CA LEU A 187 -20.54 12.64 32.07
C LEU A 187 -21.60 13.72 31.87
N ALA A 188 -22.87 13.40 32.15
CA ALA A 188 -24.02 14.28 31.94
C ALA A 188 -23.88 15.65 32.63
N MET A 189 -23.12 15.75 33.73
CA MET A 189 -22.82 17.04 34.40
C MET A 189 -22.12 18.05 33.48
N ASN A 190 -21.38 17.57 32.47
CA ASN A 190 -20.67 18.41 31.50
C ASN A 190 -21.49 18.70 30.25
N PHE A 191 -22.73 18.19 30.15
CA PHE A 191 -23.59 18.39 29.00
C PHE A 191 -24.82 19.21 29.36
N PHE A 192 -25.36 19.89 28.37
CA PHE A 192 -26.56 20.69 28.45
C PHE A 192 -27.43 20.37 27.25
N LEU A 193 -28.72 20.13 27.50
CA LEU A 193 -29.68 19.80 26.45
C LEU A 193 -30.61 20.99 26.23
N ASP A 194 -30.66 21.50 25.00
CA ASP A 194 -31.59 22.54 24.58
C ASP A 194 -32.50 21.99 23.47
N GLY A 195 -33.76 21.73 23.82
CA GLY A 195 -34.68 20.98 22.96
C GLY A 195 -34.13 19.60 22.59
N ASP A 196 -33.85 19.39 21.31
CA ASP A 196 -33.27 18.15 20.78
C ASP A 196 -31.76 18.22 20.55
N ILE A 197 -31.12 19.35 20.83
CA ILE A 197 -29.71 19.58 20.57
C ILE A 197 -28.90 19.44 21.87
N LEU A 198 -27.89 18.57 21.84
CA LEU A 198 -26.99 18.36 22.96
C LEU A 198 -25.73 19.22 22.80
N TYR A 199 -25.35 19.90 23.89
CA TYR A 199 -24.15 20.72 23.98
C TYR A 199 -23.21 20.18 25.05
N LYS A 200 -21.92 20.13 24.76
CA LYS A 200 -20.86 19.89 25.74
C LYS A 200 -20.28 21.21 26.23
N ARG A 201 -20.15 21.37 27.55
CA ARG A 201 -19.45 22.49 28.16
C ARG A 201 -17.93 22.29 28.04
N SER A 202 -17.27 23.25 27.38
CA SER A 202 -15.81 23.32 27.34
C SER A 202 -15.24 23.82 28.68
N ARG A 203 -13.91 23.75 28.84
CA ARG A 203 -13.24 24.30 30.03
C ARG A 203 -13.47 25.80 30.19
N ASP A 204 -13.64 26.51 29.08
CA ASP A 204 -13.88 27.96 29.03
C ASP A 204 -15.37 28.31 29.11
N GLN A 205 -16.24 27.36 29.52
CA GLN A 205 -17.70 27.50 29.63
C GLN A 205 -18.43 27.77 28.30
N VAL A 206 -17.74 27.59 27.17
CA VAL A 206 -18.36 27.66 25.83
C VAL A 206 -19.14 26.37 25.58
N LEU A 207 -20.36 26.50 25.06
CA LEU A 207 -21.20 25.37 24.66
C LEU A 207 -20.83 24.94 23.23
N LEU A 208 -20.39 23.70 23.09
CA LEU A 208 -20.06 23.08 21.82
C LEU A 208 -21.16 22.07 21.45
N ARG A 209 -21.77 22.20 20.28
CA ARG A 209 -22.81 21.30 19.79
C ARG A 209 -22.21 19.93 19.52
N CYS A 210 -22.75 18.90 20.16
CA CYS A 210 -22.36 17.52 19.88
C CYS A 210 -22.82 17.12 18.48
N VAL A 211 -21.92 16.48 17.74
CA VAL A 211 -22.19 15.98 16.38
C VAL A 211 -22.03 14.47 16.32
N ASP A 212 -22.85 13.82 15.50
CA ASP A 212 -22.70 12.40 15.20
C ASP A 212 -21.60 12.17 14.16
N SER A 213 -21.28 10.91 13.89
CA SER A 213 -20.23 10.52 12.95
C SER A 213 -20.45 11.08 11.53
N ALA A 214 -21.69 11.09 11.03
CA ALA A 214 -22.04 11.56 9.69
C ALA A 214 -22.01 13.10 9.57
N GLU A 215 -22.44 13.83 10.60
CA GLU A 215 -22.29 15.27 10.72
C GLU A 215 -20.83 15.68 10.87
N ALA A 216 -20.06 14.97 11.70
CA ALA A 216 -18.64 15.24 11.90
C ALA A 216 -17.87 15.12 10.58
N TRP A 217 -18.16 14.08 9.78
CA TRP A 217 -17.54 13.91 8.47
C TRP A 217 -17.79 15.11 7.55
N ARG A 218 -19.05 15.53 7.41
CA ARG A 218 -19.42 16.69 6.57
C ARG A 218 -18.78 17.99 7.06
N ILE A 219 -18.76 18.22 8.37
CA ILE A 219 -18.14 19.41 8.95
C ILE A 219 -16.63 19.42 8.70
N VAL A 220 -15.96 18.27 8.83
CA VAL A 220 -14.52 18.16 8.55
C VAL A 220 -14.24 18.38 7.08
N GLU A 221 -15.06 17.83 6.18
CA GLU A 221 -14.97 18.02 4.73
C GLU A 221 -15.14 19.50 4.35
N GLU A 222 -16.17 20.17 4.86
CA GLU A 222 -16.39 21.60 4.64
C GLU A 222 -15.24 22.48 5.18
N VAL A 223 -14.71 22.15 6.37
CA VAL A 223 -13.57 22.88 6.96
C VAL A 223 -12.28 22.63 6.17
N HIS A 224 -12.12 21.43 5.60
CA HIS A 224 -10.98 21.06 4.78
C HIS A 224 -11.03 21.70 3.37
N GLU A 225 -12.22 21.79 2.76
CA GLU A 225 -12.43 22.33 1.41
C GLU A 225 -12.74 23.84 1.35
N GLY A 226 -13.01 24.48 2.49
CA GLY A 226 -13.37 25.90 2.58
C GLY A 226 -12.27 26.89 2.19
N ILE A 227 -12.60 28.19 2.23
CA ILE A 227 -11.82 29.36 1.74
C ILE A 227 -10.42 29.50 2.39
N CYS A 228 -10.09 28.70 3.41
CA CYS A 228 -8.78 28.64 4.05
C CYS A 228 -8.27 27.19 4.16
N GLY A 229 -8.47 26.37 3.12
CA GLY A 229 -7.86 25.04 2.95
C GLY A 229 -6.34 25.10 2.87
N ALA A 230 -5.70 25.50 3.97
CA ALA A 230 -4.31 25.17 4.22
C ALA A 230 -4.24 23.66 4.51
N HIS A 231 -3.18 22.99 4.07
CA HIS A 231 -2.85 21.60 4.43
C HIS A 231 -2.65 21.47 5.96
N ALA A 232 -3.74 21.59 6.70
CA ALA A 232 -3.78 21.64 8.14
C ALA A 232 -3.74 20.20 8.65
N SER A 233 -2.85 19.94 9.60
CA SER A 233 -2.81 18.63 10.25
C SER A 233 -4.17 18.32 10.91
N GLY A 234 -4.51 17.04 11.08
CA GLY A 234 -5.78 16.63 11.69
C GLY A 234 -6.06 17.29 13.05
N HIS A 235 -5.02 17.56 13.84
CA HIS A 235 -5.14 18.28 15.11
C HIS A 235 -5.54 19.76 14.93
N MET A 236 -5.08 20.42 13.86
CA MET A 236 -5.48 21.80 13.53
C MET A 236 -6.93 21.85 13.03
N LEU A 237 -7.34 20.89 12.20
CA LEU A 237 -8.74 20.75 11.76
C LEU A 237 -9.67 20.54 12.96
N ALA A 238 -9.33 19.60 13.86
CA ALA A 238 -10.11 19.37 15.09
C ALA A 238 -10.26 20.64 15.95
N ARG A 239 -9.20 21.46 16.05
CA ARG A 239 -9.27 22.77 16.74
C ARG A 239 -10.14 23.78 16.02
N GLN A 240 -10.15 23.80 14.69
CA GLN A 240 -11.02 24.68 13.91
C GLN A 240 -12.49 24.27 14.08
N VAL A 241 -12.80 22.98 14.02
CA VAL A 241 -14.14 22.43 14.28
C VAL A 241 -14.63 22.81 15.69
N MET A 242 -13.78 22.64 16.71
CA MET A 242 -14.09 23.07 18.08
C MET A 242 -14.28 24.59 18.19
N ARG A 243 -13.51 25.40 17.46
CA ARG A 243 -13.69 26.87 17.41
C ARG A 243 -14.96 27.28 16.68
N ALA A 244 -15.40 26.50 15.69
CA ALA A 244 -16.68 26.68 15.01
C ALA A 244 -17.88 26.27 15.88
N GLY A 245 -17.62 25.72 17.08
CA GLY A 245 -18.65 25.42 18.06
C GLY A 245 -19.16 23.98 18.02
N TYR A 246 -18.44 23.04 17.40
CA TYR A 246 -18.82 21.63 17.33
C TYR A 246 -17.93 20.76 18.22
N TYR A 247 -18.50 19.69 18.77
CA TYR A 247 -17.79 18.70 19.59
C TYR A 247 -17.98 17.29 19.07
#